data_AF-A0A1X7SPR9-F1
#
_entry.id   AF-A0A1X7SPR9-F1
#
_cell.length_a   1.000
_cell.length_b   1.000
_cell.length_c   1.000
_cell.angle_alpha   90.00
_cell.angle_beta   90.00
_cell.angle_gamma   90.00
#
_symmetry.space_group_name_H-M   'P 1'
#
loop_
_entity.id
_entity.type
_entity.pdbx_description
1 polymer ?
#
loop_
_entity_poly.entity_id
_entity_poly.type
_entity_poly.pdbx_seq_one_letter_code
_entity_poly.pdbx_strand_id
1 'polypeptide(L)'
;MEVNSMGLDYIKFCSSISLAPKSTIHVLIEIIKEAKTNGDNLTELLEVRIDDLEPHCLEDALTAAVEVGNQLNVGKLVLKGATNIQQALEDSKRLQKHEARAMLLLVIAAQTNDRDLVIKLFGARTQRNTSHPMANDDDFSEVQKAVISGRVSTMVPIEIAQRHQSPIVREELLLRTNVNQEEGSVYWHGLRLFVLDLSWIRKIHWVRRLRLDGNGFRAIPNEIRGYLKQVVKLDLQHNELVTVPHCLFELPNLNELNLSNNKLIEIPD
;
A
#
# COMPACT_ATOMS: atom_id res chain seq x y z
N MET A 1 10.08 -23.74 20.57
CA MET A 1 8.70 -24.23 20.59
C MET A 1 8.23 -24.27 19.15
N GLU A 2 7.70 -25.42 18.77
CA GLU A 2 7.62 -25.97 17.42
C GLU A 2 6.93 -25.03 16.42
N VAL A 3 7.65 -24.70 15.36
CA VAL A 3 7.09 -24.12 14.12
C VAL A 3 6.11 -25.15 13.57
N ASN A 4 4.88 -24.71 13.30
CA ASN A 4 3.76 -25.50 12.80
C ASN A 4 4.21 -26.57 11.78
N SER A 5 4.38 -27.83 12.22
CA SER A 5 4.88 -28.93 11.39
C SER A 5 3.88 -29.31 10.29
N MET A 6 2.62 -28.89 10.42
CA MET A 6 1.55 -29.20 9.48
C MET A 6 1.79 -28.69 8.05
N GLY A 7 2.36 -27.48 7.86
CA GLY A 7 2.59 -26.93 6.52
C GLY A 7 3.72 -27.65 5.77
N LEU A 8 4.83 -27.92 6.45
CA LEU A 8 5.94 -28.72 5.90
C LEU A 8 5.55 -30.18 5.66
N ASP A 9 4.72 -30.75 6.54
CA ASP A 9 4.23 -32.11 6.41
C ASP A 9 3.18 -32.23 5.29
N TYR A 10 2.37 -31.19 5.04
CA TYR A 10 1.46 -31.13 3.90
C TYR A 10 2.20 -30.99 2.56
N ILE A 11 3.26 -30.17 2.49
CA ILE A 11 4.12 -30.07 1.29
C ILE A 11 4.79 -31.43 1.00
N LYS A 12 5.29 -32.12 2.03
CA LYS A 12 5.82 -33.49 1.90
C LYS A 12 4.73 -34.46 1.44
N PHE A 13 3.53 -34.35 1.98
CA PHE A 13 2.37 -35.16 1.63
C PHE A 13 1.97 -34.95 0.16
N CYS A 14 1.78 -33.72 -0.32
CA CYS A 14 1.45 -33.42 -1.72
C CYS A 14 2.55 -33.88 -2.69
N SER A 15 3.82 -33.74 -2.29
CA SER A 15 4.95 -34.27 -3.08
C SER A 15 4.97 -35.79 -3.17
N SER A 16 4.40 -36.49 -2.18
CA SER A 16 4.31 -37.95 -2.15
C SER A 16 3.13 -38.54 -2.93
N ILE A 17 2.10 -37.75 -3.27
CA ILE A 17 0.82 -38.26 -3.84
C ILE A 17 0.59 -37.80 -5.29
N SER A 18 1.50 -37.03 -5.90
CA SER A 18 1.40 -36.62 -7.32
C SER A 18 0.08 -35.89 -7.67
N LEU A 19 -0.52 -35.18 -6.71
CA LEU A 19 -1.78 -34.43 -6.90
C LEU A 19 -1.58 -33.05 -7.54
N ALA A 20 -0.36 -32.51 -7.51
CA ALA A 20 0.02 -31.28 -8.21
C ALA A 20 1.24 -31.54 -9.12
N PRO A 21 1.36 -30.88 -10.29
CA PRO A 21 2.56 -30.99 -11.10
C PRO A 21 3.76 -30.51 -10.27
N LYS A 22 4.89 -31.23 -10.33
CA LYS A 22 6.10 -30.95 -9.53
C LYS A 22 6.58 -29.49 -9.59
N SER A 23 6.24 -28.78 -10.66
CA SER A 23 6.49 -27.34 -10.83
C SER A 23 5.74 -26.47 -9.82
N THR A 24 4.47 -26.77 -9.52
CA THR A 24 3.65 -25.96 -8.60
C THR A 24 4.17 -26.07 -7.18
N ILE A 25 4.46 -27.29 -6.71
CA ILE A 25 5.03 -27.52 -5.37
C ILE A 25 6.37 -26.78 -5.19
N HIS A 26 7.20 -26.76 -6.23
CA HIS A 26 8.47 -26.03 -6.18
C HIS A 26 8.26 -24.53 -6.01
N VAL A 27 7.34 -23.93 -6.77
CA VAL A 27 6.99 -22.51 -6.65
C VAL A 27 6.46 -22.18 -5.25
N LEU A 28 5.62 -23.05 -4.66
CA LEU A 28 5.10 -22.86 -3.30
C LEU A 28 6.21 -22.81 -2.24
N ILE A 29 7.18 -23.72 -2.35
CA ILE A 29 8.35 -23.75 -1.45
C ILE A 29 9.17 -22.47 -1.60
N GLU A 30 9.40 -22.00 -2.83
CA GLU A 30 10.15 -20.77 -3.07
C GLU A 30 9.42 -19.52 -2.56
N ILE A 31 8.08 -19.46 -2.68
CA ILE A 31 7.28 -18.36 -2.08
C ILE A 31 7.50 -18.29 -0.58
N ILE A 32 7.41 -19.41 0.14
CA ILE A 32 7.58 -19.45 1.60
C ILE A 32 9.02 -19.09 2.00
N LYS A 33 10.01 -19.57 1.25
CA LYS A 33 11.42 -19.22 1.49
C LYS A 33 11.65 -17.72 1.29
N GLU A 34 11.15 -17.17 0.20
CA GLU A 34 11.35 -15.75 -0.12
C GLU A 34 10.55 -14.84 0.81
N ALA A 35 9.40 -15.29 1.31
CA ALA A 35 8.67 -14.58 2.35
C ALA A 35 9.52 -14.33 3.62
N LYS A 36 10.47 -15.22 3.91
CA LYS A 36 11.41 -15.10 5.04
C LYS A 36 12.60 -14.20 4.77
N THR A 37 12.81 -13.76 3.53
CA THR A 37 13.92 -12.88 3.17
C THR A 37 13.41 -11.45 2.96
N ASN A 38 14.32 -10.48 2.93
CA ASN A 38 14.02 -9.14 2.43
C ASN A 38 14.13 -9.05 0.90
N GLY A 39 14.21 -10.19 0.21
CA GLY A 39 14.36 -10.21 -1.23
C GLY A 39 13.08 -9.79 -1.95
N ASP A 40 13.25 -9.19 -3.13
CA ASP A 40 12.14 -8.68 -3.94
C ASP A 40 11.59 -9.72 -4.93
N ASN A 41 12.17 -10.92 -4.95
CA ASN A 41 11.76 -12.00 -5.86
C ASN A 41 10.34 -12.49 -5.58
N LEU A 42 9.82 -12.24 -4.37
CA LEU A 42 8.43 -12.54 -4.02
C LEU A 42 7.44 -11.86 -4.98
N THR A 43 7.79 -10.68 -5.52
CA THR A 43 6.93 -9.98 -6.48
C THR A 43 6.70 -10.80 -7.74
N GLU A 44 7.78 -11.34 -8.31
CA GLU A 44 7.75 -12.16 -9.52
C GLU A 44 7.06 -13.51 -9.26
N LEU A 45 7.37 -14.15 -8.14
CA LEU A 45 6.74 -15.41 -7.74
C LEU A 45 5.23 -15.29 -7.53
N LEU A 46 4.75 -14.11 -7.13
CA LEU A 46 3.33 -13.82 -6.94
C LEU A 46 2.60 -13.42 -8.23
N GLU A 47 3.25 -13.40 -9.40
CA GLU A 47 2.58 -13.18 -10.70
C GLU A 47 1.76 -14.38 -11.17
N VAL A 48 2.03 -15.58 -10.62
CA VAL A 48 1.27 -16.81 -10.88
C VAL A 48 -0.22 -16.62 -10.55
N ARG A 49 -1.15 -17.23 -11.29
CA ARG A 49 -2.59 -17.05 -11.01
C ARG A 49 -2.93 -17.53 -9.61
N ILE A 50 -3.79 -16.79 -8.92
CA ILE A 50 -4.17 -17.13 -7.54
C ILE A 50 -4.86 -18.51 -7.47
N ASP A 51 -5.60 -18.89 -8.53
CA ASP A 51 -6.27 -20.18 -8.65
C ASP A 51 -5.29 -21.36 -8.70
N ASP A 52 -4.02 -21.10 -9.04
CA ASP A 52 -2.95 -22.11 -9.07
C ASP A 52 -2.23 -22.22 -7.71
N LEU A 53 -2.58 -21.37 -6.73
CA LEU A 53 -1.99 -21.36 -5.38
C LEU A 53 -3.02 -21.88 -4.38
N GLU A 54 -2.64 -22.90 -3.61
CA GLU A 54 -3.49 -23.39 -2.53
C GLU A 54 -3.55 -22.32 -1.40
N PRO A 55 -4.74 -21.99 -0.84
CA PRO A 55 -4.88 -20.89 0.10
C PRO A 55 -3.95 -20.96 1.32
N HIS A 56 -3.74 -22.14 1.88
CA HIS A 56 -2.87 -22.34 3.04
C HIS A 56 -1.40 -21.97 2.77
N CYS A 57 -0.94 -22.01 1.52
CA CYS A 57 0.43 -21.61 1.18
C CYS A 57 0.66 -20.11 1.37
N LEU A 58 -0.35 -19.29 1.03
CA LEU A 58 -0.30 -17.85 1.28
C LEU A 58 -0.36 -17.55 2.78
N GLU A 59 -1.09 -18.36 3.54
CA GLU A 59 -1.20 -18.26 4.99
C GLU A 59 0.11 -18.62 5.71
N ASP A 60 0.78 -19.68 5.26
CA ASP A 60 2.11 -20.09 5.74
C ASP A 60 3.18 -19.05 5.37
N ALA A 61 3.15 -18.55 4.14
CA ALA A 61 4.04 -17.48 3.71
C ALA A 61 3.79 -16.19 4.51
N LEU A 62 2.55 -15.84 4.82
CA LEU A 62 2.23 -14.67 5.63
C LEU A 62 2.78 -14.83 7.05
N THR A 63 2.59 -16.00 7.65
CA THR A 63 3.15 -16.34 8.95
C THR A 63 4.67 -16.18 8.94
N ALA A 64 5.34 -16.73 7.93
CA ALA A 64 6.78 -16.62 7.76
C ALA A 64 7.28 -15.16 7.61
N ALA A 65 6.55 -14.34 6.85
CA ALA A 65 6.88 -12.92 6.69
C ALA A 65 6.72 -12.13 8.01
N VAL A 66 5.69 -12.46 8.80
CA VAL A 66 5.46 -11.88 10.13
C VAL A 66 6.57 -12.27 11.09
N GLU A 67 6.99 -13.54 11.12
CA GLU A 67 8.06 -14.03 12.00
C GLU A 67 9.38 -13.26 11.82
N VAL A 68 9.69 -12.88 10.58
CA VAL A 68 10.87 -12.07 10.26
C VAL A 68 10.61 -10.59 10.55
N GLY A 69 9.38 -10.12 10.38
CA GLY A 69 8.97 -8.73 10.56
C GLY A 69 9.00 -7.93 9.26
N ASN A 70 8.99 -8.59 8.11
CA ASN A 70 9.06 -7.94 6.80
C ASN A 70 7.69 -7.39 6.40
N GLN A 71 7.45 -6.10 6.66
CA GLN A 71 6.20 -5.41 6.34
C GLN A 71 5.86 -5.39 4.84
N LEU A 72 6.86 -5.37 3.95
CA LEU A 72 6.62 -5.38 2.50
C LEU A 72 6.04 -6.72 2.07
N ASN A 73 6.64 -7.82 2.51
CA ASN A 73 6.17 -9.17 2.16
C ASN A 73 4.80 -9.45 2.78
N VAL A 74 4.58 -9.03 4.03
CA VAL A 74 3.25 -9.07 4.67
C VAL A 74 2.21 -8.39 3.79
N GLY A 75 2.48 -7.16 3.35
CA GLY A 75 1.58 -6.43 2.47
C GLY A 75 1.34 -7.14 1.13
N LYS A 76 2.40 -7.59 0.44
CA LYS A 76 2.32 -8.30 -0.85
C LYS A 76 1.47 -9.57 -0.76
N LEU A 77 1.63 -10.35 0.31
CA LEU A 77 0.90 -11.61 0.53
C LEU A 77 -0.58 -11.37 0.81
N VAL A 78 -0.92 -10.37 1.63
CA VAL A 78 -2.33 -10.03 1.86
C VAL A 78 -2.97 -9.46 0.59
N LEU A 79 -2.24 -8.63 -0.16
CA LEU A 79 -2.71 -8.14 -1.47
C LEU A 79 -2.91 -9.27 -2.47
N LYS A 80 -2.11 -10.34 -2.40
CA LYS A 80 -2.30 -11.53 -3.21
C LYS A 80 -3.57 -12.27 -2.83
N GLY A 81 -3.85 -12.43 -1.54
CA GLY A 81 -5.07 -13.08 -1.05
C GLY A 81 -4.91 -13.89 0.24
N ALA A 82 -3.84 -13.71 1.01
CA ALA A 82 -3.73 -14.35 2.32
C ALA A 82 -4.87 -13.90 3.26
N THR A 83 -5.55 -14.86 3.88
CA THR A 83 -6.80 -14.64 4.64
C THR A 83 -6.64 -14.70 6.16
N ASN A 84 -5.58 -15.33 6.67
CA ASN A 84 -5.33 -15.52 8.11
C ASN A 84 -4.79 -14.25 8.83
N ILE A 85 -5.28 -13.07 8.45
CA ILE A 85 -4.80 -11.75 8.92
C ILE A 85 -4.91 -11.60 10.44
N GLN A 86 -5.96 -12.12 11.06
CA GLN A 86 -6.14 -12.05 12.52
C GLN A 86 -5.07 -12.85 13.27
N GLN A 87 -4.79 -14.08 12.81
CA GLN A 87 -3.72 -14.90 13.37
C GLN A 87 -2.35 -14.23 13.20
N ALA A 88 -2.08 -13.71 11.99
CA ALA A 88 -0.87 -12.95 11.69
C ALA A 88 -0.71 -11.72 12.59
N LEU A 89 -1.81 -11.04 12.94
CA LEU A 89 -1.80 -9.90 13.84
C LEU A 89 -1.42 -10.31 15.27
N GLU A 90 -2.01 -11.39 15.79
CA GLU A 90 -1.67 -11.95 17.10
C GLU A 90 -0.19 -12.39 17.16
N ASP A 91 0.29 -13.05 16.12
CA ASP A 91 1.68 -13.49 16.03
C ASP A 91 2.64 -12.30 15.97
N SER A 92 2.32 -11.25 15.20
CA SER A 92 3.12 -10.04 15.13
C SER A 92 3.23 -9.32 16.48
N LYS A 93 2.16 -9.35 17.30
CA LYS A 93 2.14 -8.84 18.67
C LYS A 93 3.02 -9.69 19.59
N ARG A 94 2.81 -11.01 19.60
CA ARG A 94 3.56 -11.96 20.43
C ARG A 94 5.07 -11.88 20.18
N LEU A 95 5.45 -11.71 18.91
CA LEU A 95 6.85 -11.65 18.45
C LEU A 95 7.43 -10.22 18.44
N GLN A 96 6.67 -9.21 18.86
CA GLN A 96 7.08 -7.79 18.88
C GLN A 96 7.55 -7.28 17.50
N LYS A 97 6.87 -7.70 16.44
CA LYS A 97 7.17 -7.34 15.05
C LYS A 97 6.37 -6.11 14.64
N HIS A 98 6.78 -4.95 15.14
CA HIS A 98 6.00 -3.71 15.05
C HIS A 98 5.71 -3.23 13.62
N GLU A 99 6.65 -3.39 12.68
CA GLU A 99 6.45 -2.99 11.27
C GLU A 99 5.46 -3.91 10.54
N ALA A 100 5.60 -5.23 10.71
CA ALA A 100 4.63 -6.20 10.20
C ALA A 100 3.24 -5.96 10.81
N ARG A 101 3.18 -5.71 12.13
CA ARG A 101 1.95 -5.38 12.84
C ARG A 101 1.31 -4.10 12.30
N ALA A 102 2.09 -3.05 12.09
CA ALA A 102 1.62 -1.79 11.52
C ALA A 102 1.03 -1.98 10.12
N MET A 103 1.70 -2.75 9.25
CA MET A 103 1.16 -3.10 7.94
C MET A 103 -0.18 -3.84 8.07
N LEU A 104 -0.26 -4.88 8.90
CA LEU A 104 -1.51 -5.64 9.12
C LEU A 104 -2.65 -4.74 9.60
N LEU A 105 -2.39 -3.83 10.54
CA LEU A 105 -3.41 -2.90 11.04
C LEU A 105 -3.87 -1.90 9.97
N LEU A 106 -2.95 -1.36 9.15
CA LEU A 106 -3.32 -0.50 8.01
C LEU A 106 -4.14 -1.26 6.97
N VAL A 107 -3.80 -2.53 6.73
CA VAL A 107 -4.53 -3.40 5.81
C VAL A 107 -5.94 -3.71 6.33
N ILE A 108 -6.08 -4.04 7.62
CA ILE A 108 -7.39 -4.24 8.24
C ILE A 108 -8.22 -2.97 8.10
N ALA A 109 -7.65 -1.80 8.43
CA ALA A 109 -8.34 -0.52 8.28
C ALA A 109 -8.82 -0.29 6.84
N ALA A 110 -8.00 -0.63 5.84
CA ALA A 110 -8.36 -0.54 4.42
C ALA A 110 -9.50 -1.49 4.03
N GLN A 111 -9.49 -2.72 4.52
CA GLN A 111 -10.53 -3.73 4.25
C GLN A 111 -11.86 -3.40 4.92
N THR A 112 -11.82 -2.86 6.14
CA THR A 112 -13.02 -2.57 6.94
C THR A 112 -13.52 -1.13 6.79
N ASN A 113 -12.83 -0.31 5.97
CA ASN A 113 -13.07 1.13 5.82
C ASN A 113 -13.04 1.88 7.17
N ASP A 114 -12.20 1.42 8.09
CA ASP A 114 -12.02 1.99 9.42
C ASP A 114 -11.06 3.19 9.40
N ARG A 115 -11.65 4.38 9.27
CA ARG A 115 -10.91 5.64 9.26
C ARG A 115 -10.25 5.96 10.60
N ASP A 116 -10.89 5.60 11.71
CA ASP A 116 -10.42 5.96 13.04
C ASP A 116 -9.14 5.20 13.40
N LEU A 117 -9.03 3.94 12.98
CA LEU A 117 -7.79 3.18 13.09
C LEU A 117 -6.64 3.84 12.32
N VAL A 118 -6.87 4.31 11.09
CA VAL A 118 -5.85 5.04 10.30
C VAL A 118 -5.41 6.30 11.03
N ILE A 119 -6.35 7.13 11.47
CA ILE A 119 -6.05 8.37 12.19
C ILE A 119 -5.19 8.08 13.42
N LYS A 120 -5.53 7.01 14.15
CA LYS A 120 -4.80 6.60 15.35
C LYS A 120 -3.41 6.09 15.02
N LEU A 121 -3.23 5.26 13.99
CA LEU A 121 -1.93 4.75 13.56
C LEU A 121 -0.96 5.87 13.16
N PHE A 122 -1.46 6.92 12.52
CA PHE A 122 -0.65 8.08 12.14
C PHE A 122 -0.52 9.15 13.24
N GLY A 123 -1.07 8.91 14.43
CA GLY A 123 -0.94 9.82 15.57
C GLY A 123 -1.52 11.22 15.32
N ALA A 124 -2.53 11.36 14.46
CA ALA A 124 -3.14 12.65 14.24
C ALA A 124 -3.83 13.15 15.51
N ARG A 125 -3.69 14.46 15.77
CA ARG A 125 -4.41 15.19 16.82
C ARG A 125 -5.88 15.37 16.44
N THR A 126 -6.62 14.31 16.18
CA THR A 126 -8.08 14.41 16.28
C THR A 126 -8.46 14.47 17.75
N GLN A 127 -9.42 15.32 18.07
CA GLN A 127 -9.88 15.58 19.43
C GLN A 127 -10.18 14.26 20.15
N ARG A 128 -9.56 14.09 21.33
CA ARG A 128 -9.61 12.98 22.29
C ARG A 128 -8.75 11.75 21.92
N ASN A 129 -7.91 11.37 22.89
CA ASN A 129 -7.41 10.01 23.09
C ASN A 129 -8.60 9.03 23.13
N THR A 130 -9.14 8.65 21.97
CA THR A 130 -10.19 7.66 21.89
C THR A 130 -9.54 6.28 21.92
N SER A 131 -10.01 5.44 22.84
CA SER A 131 -9.69 4.02 22.85
C SER A 131 -10.16 3.41 21.53
N HIS A 132 -9.35 2.55 20.92
CA HIS A 132 -9.71 1.80 19.72
C HIS A 132 -9.35 0.33 19.97
N PRO A 133 -10.24 -0.64 19.73
CA PRO A 133 -10.06 -2.03 20.18
C PRO A 133 -8.71 -2.64 19.77
N MET A 134 -8.22 -2.31 18.57
CA MET A 134 -6.97 -2.85 18.02
C MET A 134 -5.71 -2.04 18.38
N ALA A 135 -5.86 -0.94 19.14
CA ALA A 135 -4.84 0.08 19.34
C ALA A 135 -4.83 0.61 20.79
N ASN A 136 -5.01 -0.29 21.76
CA ASN A 136 -5.00 0.02 23.19
C ASN A 136 -3.93 -0.77 23.97
N ASP A 137 -2.95 -1.34 23.26
CA ASP A 137 -1.89 -2.16 23.84
C ASP A 137 -0.62 -1.34 24.13
N ASP A 138 0.20 -1.78 25.10
CA ASP A 138 1.43 -1.10 25.52
C ASP A 138 2.45 -0.90 24.40
N ASP A 139 2.50 -1.82 23.42
CA ASP A 139 3.44 -1.79 22.30
C ASP A 139 2.97 -0.90 21.13
N PHE A 140 1.76 -0.35 21.19
CA PHE A 140 1.17 0.43 20.11
C PHE A 140 1.96 1.70 19.78
N SER A 141 2.67 2.27 20.76
CA SER A 141 3.57 3.41 20.55
C SER A 141 4.67 3.10 19.53
N GLU A 142 5.25 1.89 19.56
CA GLU A 142 6.28 1.49 18.59
C GLU A 142 5.69 1.22 17.20
N VAL A 143 4.45 0.71 17.15
CA VAL A 143 3.67 0.58 15.90
C VAL A 143 3.43 1.96 15.27
N GLN A 144 2.97 2.93 16.05
CA GLN A 144 2.76 4.31 15.58
C GLN A 144 4.06 4.93 15.08
N LYS A 145 5.17 4.79 15.82
CA LYS A 145 6.48 5.29 15.39
C LYS A 145 6.89 4.72 14.04
N ALA A 146 6.65 3.43 13.78
CA ALA A 146 6.95 2.80 12.50
C ALA A 146 6.15 3.42 11.34
N VAL A 147 4.87 3.71 11.55
CA VAL A 147 4.01 4.36 10.56
C VAL A 147 4.44 5.82 10.33
N ILE A 148 4.58 6.60 11.40
CA ILE A 148 4.90 8.04 11.34
C ILE A 148 6.28 8.28 10.74
N SER A 149 7.27 7.42 11.03
CA SER A 149 8.61 7.54 10.45
C SER A 149 8.70 7.09 8.99
N GLY A 150 7.60 6.64 8.38
CA GLY A 150 7.58 6.16 6.99
C GLY A 150 8.29 4.81 6.79
N ARG A 151 8.52 4.02 7.85
CA ARG A 151 9.12 2.67 7.73
C ARG A 151 8.14 1.66 7.13
N VAL A 152 6.84 1.96 7.19
CA VAL A 152 5.76 1.12 6.68
C VAL A 152 5.15 1.79 5.47
N SER A 153 5.11 1.07 4.35
CA SER A 153 4.58 1.62 3.09
C SER A 153 3.05 1.70 3.12
N THR A 154 2.49 2.79 2.63
CA THR A 154 1.04 2.96 2.46
C THR A 154 0.53 2.52 1.11
N MET A 155 1.42 2.21 0.15
CA MET A 155 1.03 1.77 -1.20
C MET A 155 0.08 0.55 -1.15
N VAL A 156 0.44 -0.49 -0.39
CA VAL A 156 -0.37 -1.70 -0.27
C VAL A 156 -1.73 -1.41 0.39
N PRO A 157 -1.80 -0.76 1.57
CA PRO A 157 -3.08 -0.37 2.16
C PRO A 157 -3.97 0.47 1.22
N ILE A 158 -3.38 1.41 0.45
CA ILE A 158 -4.12 2.23 -0.53
C ILE A 158 -4.69 1.36 -1.65
N GLU A 159 -3.90 0.41 -2.17
CA GLU A 159 -4.36 -0.51 -3.21
C GLU A 159 -5.48 -1.43 -2.69
N ILE A 160 -5.36 -1.95 -1.46
CA ILE A 160 -6.39 -2.76 -0.82
C ILE A 160 -7.67 -1.94 -0.63
N ALA A 161 -7.56 -0.70 -0.15
CA ALA A 161 -8.71 0.18 0.00
C ALA A 161 -9.40 0.47 -1.35
N GLN A 162 -8.65 0.58 -2.44
CA GLN A 162 -9.21 0.68 -3.79
C GLN A 162 -9.98 -0.58 -4.18
N ARG A 163 -9.41 -1.78 -3.99
CA ARG A 163 -10.05 -3.06 -4.34
C ARG A 163 -11.34 -3.30 -3.55
N HIS A 164 -11.38 -2.88 -2.28
CA HIS A 164 -12.52 -3.03 -1.38
C HIS A 164 -13.53 -1.88 -1.49
N GLN A 165 -13.32 -0.90 -2.38
CA GLN A 165 -14.19 0.27 -2.52
C GLN A 165 -14.37 1.03 -1.20
N SER A 166 -13.25 1.26 -0.49
CA SER A 166 -13.16 1.98 0.79
C SER A 166 -12.64 3.42 0.56
N PRO A 167 -13.43 4.35 -0.03
CA PRO A 167 -12.93 5.66 -0.46
C PRO A 167 -12.51 6.55 0.72
N ILE A 168 -13.15 6.40 1.88
CA ILE A 168 -12.87 7.21 3.08
C ILE A 168 -11.47 6.88 3.60
N VAL A 169 -11.17 5.59 3.78
CA VAL A 169 -9.84 5.16 4.23
C VAL A 169 -8.78 5.41 3.17
N ARG A 170 -9.09 5.17 1.90
CA ARG A 170 -8.16 5.47 0.79
C ARG A 170 -7.73 6.94 0.81
N GLU A 171 -8.69 7.86 0.90
CA GLU A 171 -8.42 9.29 1.00
C GLU A 171 -7.59 9.62 2.26
N GLU A 172 -7.96 9.07 3.42
CA GLU A 172 -7.24 9.33 4.67
C GLU A 172 -5.79 8.83 4.62
N LEU A 173 -5.55 7.63 4.03
CA LEU A 173 -4.21 7.10 3.81
C LEU A 173 -3.39 7.99 2.88
N LEU A 174 -3.98 8.44 1.77
CA LEU A 174 -3.32 9.32 0.81
C LEU A 174 -2.89 10.64 1.44
N LEU A 175 -3.79 11.30 2.18
CA LEU A 175 -3.54 12.59 2.82
C LEU A 175 -2.49 12.52 3.93
N ARG A 176 -2.11 11.32 4.37
CA ARG A 176 -1.07 11.08 5.37
C ARG A 176 0.23 10.56 4.76
N THR A 177 0.21 10.18 3.49
CA THR A 177 1.35 9.62 2.78
C THR A 177 2.21 10.75 2.21
N ASN A 178 3.40 10.96 2.78
CA ASN A 178 4.39 11.92 2.28
C ASN A 178 3.81 13.32 2.00
N VAL A 179 2.98 13.81 2.93
CA VAL A 179 2.40 15.14 2.91
C VAL A 179 3.13 15.99 3.94
N ASN A 180 3.80 17.05 3.50
CA ASN A 180 4.45 18.03 4.35
C ASN A 180 3.88 19.42 4.08
N GLN A 181 3.02 19.87 4.99
CA GLN A 181 2.34 21.16 4.87
C GLN A 181 3.27 22.35 5.09
N GLU A 182 4.30 22.21 5.93
CA GLU A 182 5.27 23.27 6.20
C GLU A 182 6.13 23.55 4.97
N GLU A 183 6.55 22.50 4.27
CA GLU A 183 7.31 22.60 3.03
C GLU A 183 6.44 22.87 1.79
N GLY A 184 5.12 22.72 1.90
CA GLY A 184 4.21 22.81 0.76
C GLY A 184 4.40 21.66 -0.24
N SER A 185 4.76 20.47 0.21
CA SER A 185 5.06 19.30 -0.63
C SER A 185 4.08 18.14 -0.40
N VAL A 186 3.70 17.49 -1.49
CA VAL A 186 2.92 16.25 -1.50
C VAL A 186 3.58 15.30 -2.50
N TYR A 187 4.06 14.15 -2.01
CA TYR A 187 4.76 13.16 -2.83
C TYR A 187 4.01 11.82 -2.87
N TRP A 188 3.10 11.70 -3.83
CA TRP A 188 2.29 10.50 -4.08
C TRP A 188 2.85 9.69 -5.26
N HIS A 189 4.17 9.49 -5.28
CA HIS A 189 4.86 8.69 -6.29
C HIS A 189 4.60 7.19 -6.10
N GLY A 190 4.40 6.44 -7.17
CA GLY A 190 4.43 4.97 -7.13
C GLY A 190 3.27 4.32 -6.36
N LEU A 191 2.18 5.04 -6.11
CA LEU A 191 1.05 4.57 -5.29
C LEU A 191 0.01 3.75 -6.08
N ARG A 192 0.29 3.44 -7.35
CA ARG A 192 -0.60 2.70 -8.26
C ARG A 192 -1.99 3.35 -8.39
N LEU A 193 -2.01 4.69 -8.42
CA LEU A 193 -3.24 5.45 -8.61
C LEU A 193 -3.58 5.53 -10.10
N PHE A 194 -4.83 5.22 -10.45
CA PHE A 194 -5.31 5.27 -11.85
C PHE A 194 -6.18 6.48 -12.15
N VAL A 195 -6.78 7.06 -11.10
CA VAL A 195 -7.67 8.22 -11.18
C VAL A 195 -7.27 9.20 -10.08
N LEU A 196 -7.20 10.48 -10.45
CA LEU A 196 -6.94 11.57 -9.52
C LEU A 196 -8.28 12.17 -9.07
N ASP A 197 -8.74 11.80 -7.87
CA ASP A 197 -10.01 12.28 -7.34
C ASP A 197 -9.93 13.76 -6.90
N LEU A 198 -10.93 14.55 -7.27
CA LEU A 198 -11.03 15.95 -6.87
C LEU A 198 -11.19 16.12 -5.37
N SER A 199 -11.72 15.13 -4.64
CA SER A 199 -11.84 15.19 -3.18
C SER A 199 -10.46 15.29 -2.51
N TRP A 200 -9.47 14.58 -3.04
CA TRP A 200 -8.09 14.61 -2.55
C TRP A 200 -7.45 15.96 -2.87
N ILE A 201 -7.57 16.39 -4.13
CA ILE A 201 -6.99 17.64 -4.63
C ILE A 201 -7.52 18.86 -3.86
N ARG A 202 -8.82 18.87 -3.52
CA ARG A 202 -9.44 19.92 -2.69
C ARG A 202 -8.77 20.08 -1.33
N LYS A 203 -8.30 18.98 -0.73
CA LYS A 203 -7.68 18.96 0.60
C LYS A 203 -6.21 19.36 0.60
N ILE A 204 -5.56 19.34 -0.56
CA ILE A 204 -4.15 19.76 -0.74
C ILE A 204 -4.01 21.07 -1.53
N HIS A 205 -5.02 21.95 -1.52
CA HIS A 205 -5.01 23.24 -2.25
C HIS A 205 -3.84 24.18 -1.91
N TRP A 206 -3.16 23.94 -0.79
CA TRP A 206 -1.96 24.67 -0.34
C TRP A 206 -0.66 24.18 -0.99
N VAL A 207 -0.68 23.07 -1.72
CA VAL A 207 0.53 22.41 -2.25
C VAL A 207 1.26 23.28 -3.26
N ARG A 208 2.59 23.36 -3.13
CA ARG A 208 3.51 24.04 -4.05
C ARG A 208 4.30 23.06 -4.91
N ARG A 209 4.65 21.89 -4.35
CA ARG A 209 5.35 20.82 -5.05
C ARG A 209 4.52 19.54 -4.99
N LEU A 210 3.93 19.15 -6.12
CA LEU A 210 3.08 17.97 -6.22
C LEU A 210 3.76 16.94 -7.12
N ARG A 211 4.13 15.79 -6.54
CA ARG A 211 4.67 14.64 -7.27
C ARG A 211 3.63 13.54 -7.35
N LEU A 212 3.25 13.20 -8.58
CA LEU A 212 2.28 12.20 -8.97
C LEU A 212 2.90 11.16 -9.92
N ASP A 213 4.23 11.12 -9.99
CA ASP A 213 4.97 10.30 -10.92
C ASP A 213 4.93 8.80 -10.60
N GLY A 214 5.12 7.94 -11.61
CA GLY A 214 5.13 6.49 -11.43
C GLY A 214 3.77 5.90 -11.03
N ASN A 215 2.67 6.58 -11.38
CA ASN A 215 1.30 6.07 -11.20
C ASN A 215 0.74 5.58 -12.55
N GLY A 216 -0.55 5.26 -12.58
CA GLY A 216 -1.27 4.80 -13.77
C GLY A 216 -2.28 5.80 -14.30
N PHE A 217 -2.08 7.11 -14.07
CA PHE A 217 -3.07 8.12 -14.47
C PHE A 217 -3.20 8.17 -15.99
N ARG A 218 -4.44 8.09 -16.49
CA ARG A 218 -4.77 8.21 -17.93
C ARG A 218 -5.28 9.58 -18.33
N ALA A 219 -5.81 10.32 -17.37
CA ALA A 219 -6.32 11.66 -17.55
C ALA A 219 -6.15 12.47 -16.25
N ILE A 220 -6.10 13.79 -16.40
CA ILE A 220 -6.14 14.75 -15.30
C ILE A 220 -7.45 15.54 -15.42
N PRO A 221 -8.23 15.72 -14.34
CA PRO A 221 -9.51 16.40 -14.42
C PRO A 221 -9.35 17.90 -14.71
N ASN A 222 -10.26 18.50 -15.47
CA ASN A 222 -10.21 19.93 -15.83
C ASN A 222 -10.32 20.85 -14.60
N GLU A 223 -10.99 20.37 -13.55
CA GLU A 223 -11.28 21.14 -12.34
C GLU A 223 -10.05 21.33 -11.45
N ILE A 224 -8.90 20.70 -11.75
CA ILE A 224 -7.69 20.86 -10.92
C ILE A 224 -7.27 22.33 -10.79
N ARG A 225 -7.51 23.16 -11.81
CA ARG A 225 -7.17 24.59 -11.80
C ARG A 225 -7.92 25.36 -10.71
N GLY A 226 -9.11 24.91 -10.34
CA GLY A 226 -9.88 25.50 -9.24
C GLY A 226 -9.20 25.35 -7.88
N TYR A 227 -8.31 24.37 -7.72
CA TYR A 227 -7.78 23.95 -6.43
C TYR A 227 -6.25 24.10 -6.32
N LEU A 228 -5.50 23.77 -7.37
CA LEU A 228 -4.04 23.73 -7.37
C LEU A 228 -3.40 25.11 -7.66
N LYS A 229 -3.98 26.17 -7.12
CA LYS A 229 -3.57 27.56 -7.40
C LYS A 229 -2.16 27.90 -6.93
N GLN A 230 -1.62 27.16 -5.94
CA GLN A 230 -0.30 27.40 -5.36
C GLN A 230 0.80 26.53 -5.97
N VAL A 231 0.47 25.61 -6.88
CA VAL A 231 1.43 24.66 -7.44
C VAL A 231 2.45 25.40 -8.30
N VAL A 232 3.72 25.17 -7.97
CA VAL A 232 4.90 25.68 -8.68
C VAL A 232 5.58 24.56 -9.46
N LYS A 233 5.61 23.35 -8.89
CA LYS A 233 6.18 22.15 -9.53
C LYS A 233 5.15 21.03 -9.54
N LEU A 234 4.84 20.52 -10.72
CA LEU A 234 3.96 19.38 -10.94
C LEU A 234 4.72 18.28 -11.71
N ASP A 235 4.95 17.15 -11.04
CA ASP A 235 5.57 15.99 -11.67
C ASP A 235 4.52 14.92 -11.95
N LEU A 236 4.31 14.62 -13.23
CA LEU A 236 3.38 13.63 -13.76
C LEU A 236 4.11 12.60 -14.63
N GLN A 237 5.44 12.51 -14.54
CA GLN A 237 6.20 11.58 -15.35
C GLN A 237 5.83 10.11 -15.07
N HIS A 238 6.12 9.22 -16.02
CA HIS A 238 5.88 7.78 -15.86
C HIS A 238 4.43 7.47 -15.47
N ASN A 239 3.48 8.04 -16.22
CA ASN A 239 2.05 7.76 -16.14
C ASN A 239 1.54 7.23 -17.50
N GLU A 240 0.23 7.10 -17.66
CA GLU A 240 -0.42 6.65 -18.89
C GLU A 240 -1.21 7.77 -19.60
N LEU A 241 -0.83 9.03 -19.39
CA LEU A 241 -1.59 10.17 -19.93
C LEU A 241 -1.57 10.16 -21.45
N VAL A 242 -2.75 10.19 -22.08
CA VAL A 242 -2.90 10.28 -23.54
C VAL A 242 -3.08 11.73 -23.99
N THR A 243 -3.74 12.53 -23.16
CA THR A 243 -3.93 13.96 -23.31
C THR A 243 -3.74 14.63 -21.95
N VAL A 244 -3.50 15.94 -21.94
CA VAL A 244 -3.55 16.78 -20.74
C VAL A 244 -4.52 17.93 -20.95
N PRO A 245 -5.22 18.39 -19.90
CA PRO A 245 -6.19 19.47 -20.06
C PRO A 245 -5.49 20.83 -20.19
N HIS A 246 -6.01 21.70 -21.05
CA HIS A 246 -5.49 23.07 -21.25
C HIS A 246 -5.36 23.85 -19.92
N CYS A 247 -6.30 23.63 -18.99
CA CYS A 247 -6.31 24.29 -17.69
C CYS A 247 -5.04 24.07 -16.84
N LEU A 248 -4.27 23.03 -17.12
CA LEU A 248 -3.01 22.73 -16.44
C LEU A 248 -1.94 23.78 -16.79
N PHE A 249 -1.93 24.27 -18.04
CA PHE A 249 -1.06 25.35 -18.51
C PHE A 249 -1.53 26.74 -18.05
N GLU A 250 -2.79 26.85 -17.61
CA GLU A 250 -3.35 28.07 -17.01
C GLU A 250 -3.18 28.15 -15.48
N LEU A 251 -2.41 27.23 -14.87
CA LEU A 251 -2.13 27.27 -13.44
C LEU A 251 -1.25 28.50 -13.13
N PRO A 252 -1.70 29.42 -12.26
CA PRO A 252 -1.15 30.78 -12.20
C PRO A 252 0.29 30.87 -11.70
N ASN A 253 0.78 29.84 -10.99
CA ASN A 253 2.11 29.81 -10.39
C ASN A 253 2.97 28.65 -10.91
N LEU A 254 2.47 27.85 -11.86
CA LEU A 254 3.18 26.68 -12.35
C LEU A 254 4.41 27.11 -13.15
N ASN A 255 5.58 26.66 -12.71
CA ASN A 255 6.86 26.98 -13.34
C ASN A 255 7.55 25.73 -13.90
N GLU A 256 7.32 24.57 -13.28
CA GLU A 256 7.88 23.30 -13.73
C GLU A 256 6.76 22.27 -13.87
N LEU A 257 6.60 21.75 -15.08
CA LEU A 257 5.69 20.66 -15.40
C LEU A 257 6.48 19.54 -16.06
N ASN A 258 6.47 18.36 -15.47
CA ASN A 258 7.10 17.19 -16.05
C ASN A 258 6.03 16.19 -16.53
N LEU A 259 5.98 15.97 -17.84
CA LEU A 259 5.08 15.02 -18.51
C LEU A 259 5.84 13.88 -19.22
N SER A 260 7.15 13.74 -18.96
CA SER A 260 7.97 12.73 -19.63
C SER A 260 7.45 11.31 -19.38
N ASN A 261 7.72 10.39 -20.32
CA ASN A 261 7.32 8.99 -20.20
C ASN A 261 5.81 8.79 -19.97
N ASN A 262 5.00 9.56 -20.69
CA ASN A 262 3.57 9.38 -20.87
C ASN A 262 3.24 8.88 -22.29
N LYS A 263 1.97 8.75 -22.64
CA LYS A 263 1.47 8.32 -23.96
C LYS A 263 0.86 9.50 -24.73
N LEU A 264 1.38 10.71 -24.53
CA LEU A 264 0.83 11.94 -25.09
C LEU A 264 0.94 11.92 -26.62
N ILE A 265 -0.19 12.13 -27.29
CA ILE A 265 -0.27 12.24 -28.75
C ILE A 265 -0.30 13.70 -29.22
N GLU A 266 -0.72 14.61 -28.34
CA GLU A 266 -0.82 16.04 -28.59
C GLU A 266 -0.61 16.82 -27.28
N ILE A 267 -0.26 18.10 -27.42
CA ILE A 267 -0.26 19.07 -26.34
C ILE A 267 -1.31 20.14 -26.70
N PRO A 268 -2.16 20.59 -25.76
CA PRO A 268 -3.08 21.69 -26.00
C PRO A 268 -2.37 22.95 -26.51
N ASP A 269 -3.05 23.71 -27.37
CA ASP A 269 -2.58 25.00 -27.90
C ASP A 269 -2.29 26.05 -26.82
#